data_AF-A0A7J4I7J1-F1
#
_entry.id   AF-A0A7J4I7J1-F1
#
_cell.length_a   1.000
_cell.length_b   1.000
_cell.length_c   1.000
_cell.angle_alpha   90.00
_cell.angle_beta   90.00
_cell.angle_gamma   90.00
#
_symmetry.space_group_name_H-M   'P 1'
#
loop_
_entity.id
_entity.type
_entity.pdbx_description
1 polymer ?
#
loop_
_entity_poly.entity_id
_entity_poly.type
_entity_poly.pdbx_seq_one_letter_code
_entity_poly.pdbx_strand_id
1 'polypeptide(L)'
;MIKMQLPIKAIVVMVILVIVLVALSSFLLQSSGGSISGVEAERIFNTKCLAYGKLNCDWKVTYEPDFPDYVKACRILYGQWREAFSCLYTLCNQCYETADLKCSGLCNICKGHENAGVDRQTCCLRYQTECSGSAVDCSKACPTQ
;
A
#
# COMPACT_ATOMS: atom_id res chain seq x y z
N MET A 1 15.51 -50.27 27.25
CA MET A 1 15.31 -49.24 26.20
C MET A 1 13.82 -48.98 26.06
N ILE A 2 13.31 -47.90 26.65
CA ILE A 2 11.89 -47.53 26.54
C ILE A 2 11.71 -46.81 25.21
N LYS A 3 11.00 -47.42 24.26
CA LYS A 3 10.56 -46.74 23.03
C LYS A 3 9.47 -45.74 23.42
N MET A 4 9.87 -44.50 23.63
CA MET A 4 8.97 -43.37 23.85
C MET A 4 8.30 -43.05 22.50
N GLN A 5 7.27 -43.82 22.13
CA GLN A 5 6.44 -43.50 20.97
C GLN A 5 5.62 -42.27 21.34
N LEU A 6 6.00 -41.11 20.81
CA LEU A 6 5.16 -39.93 20.90
C LEU A 6 3.80 -40.27 20.26
N PRO A 7 2.68 -40.05 20.97
CA PRO A 7 1.37 -40.31 20.41
C PRO A 7 1.18 -39.43 19.18
N ILE A 8 0.73 -40.02 18.07
CA ILE A 8 0.55 -39.34 16.76
C ILE A 8 -0.23 -38.03 16.91
N LYS A 9 -1.18 -37.98 17.86
CA LYS A 9 -1.95 -36.77 18.22
C LYS A 9 -1.05 -35.59 18.66
N ALA A 10 0.04 -35.84 19.38
CA ALA A 10 1.00 -34.81 19.79
C ALA A 10 1.80 -34.25 18.59
N ILE A 11 2.12 -35.10 17.61
CA ILE A 11 2.80 -34.67 16.38
C ILE A 11 1.88 -33.76 15.56
N VAL A 12 0.60 -34.13 15.41
CA VAL A 12 -0.40 -33.32 14.68
C VAL A 12 -0.61 -31.96 15.37
N VAL A 13 -0.73 -31.94 16.69
CA VAL A 13 -0.88 -30.68 17.44
C VAL A 13 0.36 -29.79 17.27
N MET A 14 1.57 -30.35 17.35
CA MET A 14 2.82 -29.61 17.10
C MET A 14 2.87 -28.98 15.72
N VAL A 15 2.51 -29.73 14.67
CA VAL A 15 2.51 -29.23 13.30
C VAL A 15 1.53 -28.07 13.12
N ILE A 16 0.31 -28.20 13.66
CA ILE A 16 -0.69 -27.11 13.60
C ILE A 16 -0.17 -25.88 14.34
N LEU A 17 0.44 -26.05 15.52
CA LEU A 17 0.96 -24.95 16.33
C LEU A 17 2.10 -24.21 15.62
N VAL A 18 3.00 -24.95 14.95
CA VAL A 18 4.07 -24.37 14.13
C VAL A 18 3.50 -23.59 12.94
N ILE A 19 2.50 -24.13 12.23
CA ILE A 19 1.85 -23.43 11.11
C ILE A 19 1.17 -22.14 11.59
N VAL A 20 0.45 -22.18 12.71
CA VAL A 20 -0.19 -21.01 13.30
C VAL A 20 0.84 -19.98 13.75
N LEU A 21 1.95 -20.39 14.38
CA LEU A 21 3.03 -19.50 14.78
C LEU A 21 3.71 -18.83 13.58
N VAL A 22 3.96 -19.58 12.51
CA VAL A 22 4.54 -19.03 11.27
C VAL A 22 3.56 -18.03 10.66
N ALA A 23 2.28 -18.38 10.51
CA ALA A 23 1.27 -17.47 9.98
C ALA A 23 1.12 -16.18 10.82
N LEU A 24 1.11 -16.29 12.15
CA LEU A 24 1.08 -15.15 13.06
C LEU A 24 2.35 -14.31 12.96
N SER A 25 3.52 -14.92 12.88
CA SER A 25 4.79 -14.19 12.71
C SER A 25 4.87 -13.46 11.38
N SER A 26 4.40 -14.07 10.28
CA SER A 26 4.32 -13.43 8.97
C SER A 26 3.31 -12.29 8.94
N PHE A 27 2.16 -12.47 9.60
CA PHE A 27 1.15 -11.41 9.75
C PHE A 27 1.68 -10.23 10.59
N LEU A 28 2.38 -10.52 11.69
CA LEU A 28 3.01 -9.50 12.53
C LEU A 28 4.16 -8.79 11.80
N LEU A 29 4.95 -9.49 10.99
CA LEU A 29 6.02 -8.90 10.17
C LEU A 29 5.48 -8.04 9.01
N GLN A 30 4.37 -8.45 8.39
CA GLN A 30 3.66 -7.60 7.42
C GLN A 30 2.99 -6.40 8.10
N SER A 31 2.50 -6.56 9.33
CA SER A 31 1.95 -5.48 10.16
C SER A 31 3.02 -4.56 10.74
N SER A 32 4.27 -5.01 10.88
CA SER A 32 5.38 -4.25 11.45
C SER A 32 6.10 -3.39 10.41
N GLY A 33 5.40 -2.90 9.39
CA GLY A 33 5.85 -1.70 8.70
C GLY A 33 5.95 -0.59 9.75
N GLY A 34 7.17 -0.34 10.25
CA GLY A 34 7.45 0.37 11.51
C GLY A 34 6.49 1.52 11.84
N SER A 35 5.93 1.52 13.04
CA SER A 35 5.02 2.59 13.47
C SER A 35 5.75 3.92 13.42
N ILE A 36 5.40 4.77 12.46
CA ILE A 36 5.90 6.14 12.37
C ILE A 36 5.18 6.93 13.48
N SER A 37 5.92 7.68 14.29
CA SER A 37 5.32 8.57 15.30
C SER A 37 4.59 9.73 14.63
N GLY A 38 3.63 10.37 15.30
CA GLY A 38 2.93 11.53 14.74
C GLY A 38 3.87 12.66 14.30
N VAL A 39 4.90 12.95 15.11
CA VAL A 39 5.92 13.97 14.80
C VAL A 39 6.74 13.59 13.57
N GLU A 40 7.12 12.32 13.43
CA GLU A 40 7.84 11.86 12.25
C GLU A 40 6.94 11.85 11.00
N ALA A 41 5.65 11.54 11.17
CA ALA A 41 4.66 11.64 10.10
C ALA A 41 4.52 13.09 9.61
N GLU A 42 4.44 14.08 10.51
CA GLU A 42 4.44 15.50 10.14
C GLU A 42 5.70 15.89 9.38
N ARG A 43 6.87 15.45 9.84
CA ARG A 43 8.15 15.73 9.19
C ARG A 43 8.19 15.17 7.76
N ILE A 44 7.86 13.89 7.58
CA ILE A 44 7.84 13.23 6.28
C ILE A 44 6.81 13.90 5.37
N PHE A 45 5.58 14.08 5.87
CA PHE A 45 4.49 14.66 5.10
C PHE A 45 4.86 16.05 4.60
N ASN A 46 5.24 16.99 5.49
CA ASN A 46 5.54 18.37 5.10
C ASN A 46 6.71 18.47 4.12
N THR A 47 7.78 17.69 4.34
CA THR A 47 8.96 17.69 3.46
C THR A 47 8.61 17.22 2.06
N LYS A 48 7.88 16.10 1.96
CA LYS A 48 7.48 15.51 0.69
C LYS A 48 6.38 16.30 -0.01
N CYS A 49 5.45 16.85 0.76
CA CYS A 49 4.38 17.72 0.27
C CYS A 49 4.93 18.94 -0.49
N LEU A 50 5.95 19.61 0.07
CA LEU A 50 6.64 20.72 -0.59
C LEU A 50 7.39 20.31 -1.86
N ALA A 51 7.95 19.10 -1.90
CA ALA A 51 8.63 18.58 -3.07
C ALA A 51 7.63 18.21 -4.18
N TYR A 52 6.58 17.48 -3.84
CA TYR A 52 5.55 16.98 -4.77
C TYR A 52 4.62 18.08 -5.26
N GLY A 53 4.38 19.12 -4.46
CA GLY A 53 3.62 20.31 -4.86
C GLY A 53 4.22 21.04 -6.07
N LYS A 54 5.53 20.91 -6.31
CA LYS A 54 6.21 21.55 -7.46
C LYS A 54 6.02 20.83 -8.79
N LEU A 55 5.41 19.63 -8.78
CA LEU A 55 5.35 18.74 -9.94
C LEU A 55 4.01 18.77 -10.68
N ASN A 56 3.19 19.83 -10.53
CA ASN A 56 1.96 20.07 -11.30
C ASN A 56 1.09 18.82 -11.52
N CYS A 57 0.73 18.11 -10.45
CA CYS A 57 -0.14 16.93 -10.52
C CYS A 57 0.45 15.72 -11.28
N ASP A 58 1.77 15.67 -11.49
CA ASP A 58 2.44 14.51 -12.12
C ASP A 58 2.48 13.31 -11.16
N TRP A 59 2.01 12.16 -11.64
CA TRP A 59 2.01 10.90 -10.90
C TRP A 59 3.37 10.21 -10.85
N LYS A 60 4.42 10.74 -11.50
CA LYS A 60 5.76 10.13 -11.44
C LYS A 60 6.32 9.99 -10.03
N VAL A 61 5.87 10.82 -9.08
CA VAL A 61 6.26 10.71 -7.67
C VAL A 61 5.86 9.37 -7.05
N THR A 62 4.85 8.68 -7.60
CA THR A 62 4.41 7.37 -7.08
C THR A 62 5.44 6.26 -7.34
N TYR A 63 6.47 6.53 -8.14
CA TYR A 63 7.57 5.60 -8.40
C TYR A 63 8.76 5.81 -7.47
N GLU A 64 8.76 6.89 -6.66
CA GLU A 64 9.85 7.15 -5.72
C GLU A 64 9.88 6.08 -4.62
N PRO A 65 11.07 5.60 -4.21
CA PRO A 65 11.19 4.57 -3.18
C PRO A 65 10.56 4.93 -1.83
N ASP A 66 10.48 6.22 -1.51
CA ASP A 66 9.95 6.76 -0.25
C ASP A 66 8.53 7.33 -0.39
N PHE A 67 7.90 7.17 -1.56
CA PHE A 67 6.49 7.46 -1.76
C PHE A 67 5.56 6.70 -0.79
N PRO A 68 5.79 5.41 -0.47
CA PRO A 68 4.97 4.69 0.51
C PRO A 68 4.99 5.35 1.89
N ASP A 69 6.14 5.88 2.32
CA ASP A 69 6.28 6.53 3.61
C ASP A 69 5.51 7.85 3.66
N TYR A 70 5.46 8.57 2.53
CA TYR A 70 4.59 9.75 2.39
C TYR A 70 3.10 9.39 2.52
N VAL A 71 2.63 8.35 1.83
CA VAL A 71 1.23 7.90 1.92
C VAL A 71 0.90 7.42 3.34
N LYS A 72 1.84 6.73 3.98
CA LYS A 72 1.71 6.26 5.37
C LYS A 72 1.64 7.42 6.36
N ALA A 73 2.51 8.43 6.20
CA ALA A 73 2.47 9.66 7.00
C ALA A 73 1.13 10.39 6.82
N CYS A 74 0.66 10.55 5.57
CA CYS A 74 -0.65 11.13 5.27
C CYS A 74 -1.80 10.38 5.96
N ARG A 75 -1.79 9.05 5.99
CA ARG A 75 -2.82 8.24 6.66
C ARG A 75 -2.82 8.42 8.17
N ILE A 76 -1.66 8.57 8.78
CA ILE A 76 -1.52 8.84 10.23
C ILE A 76 -2.12 10.20 10.57
N LEU A 77 -1.87 11.22 9.75
CA LEU A 77 -2.29 12.61 10.03
C LEU A 77 -3.74 12.90 9.63
N TYR A 78 -4.20 12.35 8.51
CA TYR A 78 -5.44 12.78 7.83
C TYR A 78 -6.46 11.66 7.63
N GLY A 79 -6.20 10.47 8.18
CA GLY A 79 -7.13 9.34 8.23
C GLY A 79 -6.62 8.10 7.51
N GLN A 80 -6.80 6.94 8.15
CA GLN A 80 -6.29 5.64 7.71
C GLN A 80 -6.72 5.20 6.30
N TRP A 81 -7.84 5.73 5.80
CA TRP A 81 -8.41 5.38 4.51
C TRP A 81 -7.93 6.25 3.35
N ARG A 82 -7.12 7.27 3.61
CA ARG A 82 -6.60 8.17 2.57
C ARG A 82 -5.78 7.39 1.55
N GLU A 83 -6.18 7.50 0.29
CA GLU A 83 -5.35 7.05 -0.84
C GLU A 83 -4.32 8.09 -1.26
N ALA A 84 -3.28 7.60 -1.94
CA ALA A 84 -2.22 8.41 -2.54
C ALA A 84 -2.74 9.58 -3.37
N PHE A 85 -3.88 9.42 -4.06
CA PHE A 85 -4.56 10.52 -4.74
C PHE A 85 -4.94 11.63 -3.76
N SER A 86 -5.79 11.34 -2.76
CA SER A 86 -6.21 12.33 -1.76
C SER A 86 -5.04 12.97 -1.01
N CYS A 87 -3.95 12.23 -0.78
CA CYS A 87 -2.75 12.77 -0.14
C CYS A 87 -2.05 13.82 -1.01
N LEU A 88 -1.73 13.49 -2.27
CA LEU A 88 -1.02 14.37 -3.18
C LEU A 88 -1.86 15.57 -3.60
N TYR A 89 -3.10 15.30 -3.98
CA TYR A 89 -3.97 16.23 -4.69
C TYR A 89 -4.80 17.10 -3.74
N THR A 90 -5.30 16.57 -2.63
CA THR A 90 -6.16 17.37 -1.74
C THR A 90 -5.34 18.20 -0.76
N LEU A 91 -4.14 17.73 -0.39
CA LEU A 91 -3.38 18.30 0.71
C LEU A 91 -2.08 18.98 0.28
N CYS A 92 -1.48 18.56 -0.85
CA CYS A 92 -0.15 19.06 -1.25
C CYS A 92 -0.13 19.89 -2.52
N ASN A 93 -0.99 19.57 -3.48
CA ASN A 93 -1.01 20.23 -4.76
C ASN A 93 -2.47 20.47 -5.13
N GLN A 94 -2.95 21.74 -5.12
CA GLN A 94 -4.35 22.13 -5.43
C GLN A 94 -4.68 21.93 -6.92
N CYS A 95 -4.47 20.73 -7.40
CA CYS A 95 -4.87 20.25 -8.72
C CYS A 95 -6.42 20.35 -8.84
N TYR A 96 -7.01 20.04 -10.00
CA TYR A 96 -8.48 19.90 -10.17
C TYR A 96 -8.91 18.43 -10.38
N GLU A 97 -9.92 17.93 -9.66
CA GLU A 97 -10.19 16.50 -9.50
C GLU A 97 -11.10 16.11 -10.64
N THR A 98 -10.57 15.33 -11.55
CA THR A 98 -11.33 14.69 -12.61
C THR A 98 -11.25 13.18 -12.43
N ALA A 99 -12.26 12.47 -12.93
CA ALA A 99 -12.25 11.01 -12.94
C ALA A 99 -10.96 10.47 -13.58
N ASP A 100 -10.54 11.05 -14.69
CA ASP A 100 -9.30 10.64 -15.38
C ASP A 100 -8.04 10.96 -14.57
N LEU A 101 -7.99 12.07 -13.83
CA LEU A 101 -6.82 12.37 -12.98
C LEU A 101 -6.72 11.37 -11.83
N LYS A 102 -7.85 11.06 -11.18
CA LYS A 102 -7.91 10.04 -10.12
C LYS A 102 -7.52 8.65 -10.64
N CYS A 103 -8.04 8.28 -11.79
CA CYS A 103 -7.78 6.98 -12.40
C CYS A 103 -6.37 6.86 -12.97
N SER A 104 -5.79 7.94 -13.46
CA SER A 104 -4.37 8.02 -13.80
C SER A 104 -3.50 7.78 -12.58
N GLY A 105 -3.84 8.36 -11.43
CA GLY A 105 -3.13 8.12 -10.18
C GLY A 105 -3.21 6.67 -9.71
N LEU A 106 -4.42 6.10 -9.65
CA LEU A 106 -4.60 4.69 -9.31
C LEU A 106 -3.81 3.78 -10.28
N CYS A 107 -3.84 4.07 -11.58
CA CYS A 107 -3.10 3.27 -12.55
C CYS A 107 -1.57 3.36 -12.38
N ASN A 108 -1.04 4.56 -12.13
CA ASN A 108 0.39 4.75 -11.90
C ASN A 108 0.85 4.04 -10.61
N ILE A 109 0.03 4.03 -9.56
CA ILE A 109 0.30 3.25 -8.35
C ILE A 109 0.32 1.76 -8.67
N CYS A 110 -0.64 1.25 -9.45
CA CYS A 110 -0.66 -0.16 -9.84
C CYS A 110 0.55 -0.53 -10.71
N LYS A 111 1.06 0.42 -11.52
CA LYS A 111 2.29 0.22 -12.30
C LYS A 111 3.54 0.21 -11.44
N GLY A 112 3.60 1.06 -10.41
CA GLY A 112 4.70 1.16 -9.46
C GLY A 112 4.55 0.27 -8.23
N HIS A 113 3.73 -0.78 -8.28
CA HIS A 113 3.22 -1.49 -7.11
C HIS A 113 4.33 -1.98 -6.14
N GLU A 114 5.47 -2.46 -6.66
CA GLU A 114 6.61 -2.90 -5.83
C GLU A 114 7.23 -1.74 -5.06
N ASN A 115 7.44 -0.60 -5.73
CA ASN A 115 8.00 0.61 -5.11
C ASN A 115 6.98 1.30 -4.20
N ALA A 116 5.69 1.16 -4.50
CA ALA A 116 4.60 1.74 -3.73
C ALA A 116 4.22 0.90 -2.49
N GLY A 117 4.79 -0.30 -2.34
CA GLY A 117 4.43 -1.23 -1.26
C GLY A 117 2.96 -1.66 -1.30
N VAL A 118 2.37 -1.70 -2.50
CA VAL A 118 0.96 -2.06 -2.71
C VAL A 118 0.89 -3.40 -3.43
N ASP A 119 0.01 -4.28 -2.97
CA ASP A 119 -0.28 -5.52 -3.71
C ASP A 119 -0.94 -5.21 -5.06
N ARG A 120 -0.37 -5.77 -6.14
CA ARG A 120 -0.82 -5.51 -7.51
C ARG A 120 -2.27 -5.95 -7.72
N GLN A 121 -2.67 -7.11 -7.21
CA GLN A 121 -4.04 -7.62 -7.40
C GLN A 121 -5.07 -6.72 -6.72
N THR A 122 -4.81 -6.34 -5.47
CA THR A 122 -5.64 -5.42 -4.69
C THR A 122 -5.74 -4.05 -5.37
N CYS A 123 -4.63 -3.53 -5.90
CA CYS A 123 -4.63 -2.28 -6.66
C CYS A 123 -5.50 -2.37 -7.92
N CYS A 124 -5.33 -3.43 -8.70
CA CYS A 124 -6.07 -3.62 -9.95
C CYS A 124 -7.57 -3.83 -9.73
N LEU A 125 -7.97 -4.54 -8.68
CA LEU A 125 -9.39 -4.67 -8.30
C LEU A 125 -10.00 -3.31 -7.96
N ARG A 126 -9.26 -2.49 -7.18
CA ARG A 126 -9.68 -1.13 -6.83
C ARG A 126 -9.82 -0.26 -8.08
N TYR A 127 -8.83 -0.31 -8.97
CA TYR A 127 -8.87 0.41 -10.24
C TYR A 127 -10.10 0.00 -11.08
N GLN A 128 -10.35 -1.29 -11.27
CA GLN A 128 -11.52 -1.77 -12.02
C GLN A 128 -12.85 -1.29 -11.42
N THR A 129 -12.93 -1.22 -10.09
CA THR A 129 -14.13 -0.78 -9.37
C THR A 129 -14.35 0.74 -9.47
N GLU A 130 -13.29 1.53 -9.33
CA GLU A 130 -13.39 3.00 -9.26
C GLU A 130 -13.22 3.69 -10.63
N CYS A 131 -12.68 3.00 -11.64
CA CYS A 131 -12.26 3.58 -12.92
C CYS A 131 -12.88 2.94 -14.17
N SER A 132 -13.92 2.12 -14.03
CA SER A 132 -14.58 1.45 -15.16
C SER A 132 -15.12 2.42 -16.23
N GLY A 133 -15.41 3.68 -15.88
CA GLY A 133 -15.86 4.73 -16.79
C GLY A 133 -14.80 5.77 -17.19
N SER A 134 -13.54 5.59 -16.79
CA SER A 134 -12.45 6.53 -17.14
C SER A 134 -11.88 6.22 -18.53
N ALA A 135 -11.35 7.25 -19.20
CA ALA A 135 -10.63 7.09 -20.47
C ALA A 135 -9.18 6.61 -20.29
N VAL A 136 -8.69 6.51 -19.05
CA VAL A 136 -7.33 6.04 -18.74
C VAL A 136 -7.23 4.55 -19.04
N ASP A 137 -6.28 4.14 -19.88
CA ASP A 137 -5.97 2.72 -20.11
C ASP A 137 -4.92 2.22 -19.11
N CYS A 138 -5.31 1.29 -18.25
CA CYS A 138 -4.42 0.64 -17.29
C CYS A 138 -4.09 -0.82 -17.59
N SER A 139 -4.43 -1.33 -18.78
CA SER A 139 -4.22 -2.73 -19.18
C SER A 139 -2.77 -3.23 -19.00
N LYS A 140 -1.78 -2.33 -19.17
CA LYS A 140 -0.35 -2.67 -18.98
C LYS A 140 0.02 -2.95 -17.52
N ALA A 141 -0.55 -2.20 -16.58
CA ALA A 141 -0.31 -2.41 -15.15
C ALA A 141 -1.26 -3.46 -14.57
N CYS A 142 -2.49 -3.51 -15.09
CA CYS A 142 -3.55 -4.40 -14.67
C CYS A 142 -4.06 -5.23 -15.85
N PRO A 143 -3.29 -6.25 -16.30
CA PRO A 143 -3.74 -7.14 -17.35
C PRO A 143 -4.99 -7.87 -16.86
N THR A 144 -6.05 -7.85 -17.66
CA THR A 144 -7.21 -8.73 -17.47
C THR A 144 -6.72 -10.17 -17.64
N GLN A 145 -6.85 -10.96 -16.58
CA GLN A 145 -6.60 -12.40 -16.63
C GLN A 145 -7.65 -13.10 -17.50
#